data_AF-A0A3M7SNA8-F1
#
_entry.id   AF-A0A3M7SNA8-F1
#
_cell.length_a   1.000
_cell.length_b   1.000
_cell.length_c   1.000
_cell.angle_alpha   90.00
_cell.angle_beta   90.00
_cell.angle_gamma   90.00
#
_symmetry.space_group_name_H-M   'P 1'
#
loop_
_entity.id
_entity.type
_entity.pdbx_description
1 polymer ?
#
loop_
_entity_poly.entity_id
_entity_poly.type
_entity_poly.pdbx_seq_one_letter_code
_entity_poly.pdbx_strand_id
1 'polypeptide(L)'
;MRYLKNRMGQISEFSVNLTDKLAQKKRKCISLETKIEIIKKHCDQKITTTTLSKEYGVNTSTISTVLSSKAKILEHYEKYNTENIVLEKCKTKQSSITDFVKKA
;
A
#
# COMPACT_ATOMS: atom_id res chain seq x y z
N MET A 1 -29.47 43.65 -4.01
CA MET A 1 -28.90 43.77 -5.37
C MET A 1 -28.24 45.14 -5.52
N ARG A 2 -26.93 45.26 -5.34
CA ARG A 2 -26.18 46.47 -5.69
C ARG A 2 -24.84 46.05 -6.31
N TYR A 3 -24.68 46.32 -7.59
CA TYR A 3 -23.43 46.12 -8.33
C TYR A 3 -22.61 47.41 -8.27
N LEU A 4 -21.32 47.31 -7.91
CA LEU A 4 -20.34 48.37 -8.12
C LEU A 4 -19.64 48.11 -9.46
N LYS A 5 -19.91 48.96 -10.45
CA LYS A 5 -19.21 48.98 -11.75
C LYS A 5 -17.90 49.75 -11.60
N ASN A 6 -16.76 49.09 -11.79
CA ASN A 6 -15.47 49.76 -11.93
C ASN A 6 -15.29 50.28 -13.37
N ARG A 7 -14.72 51.49 -13.46
CA ARG A 7 -14.69 52.38 -14.64
C ARG A 7 -13.53 52.13 -15.61
N MET A 8 -12.78 51.05 -15.44
CA MET A 8 -11.66 50.65 -16.29
C MET A 8 -11.77 49.14 -16.50
N GLY A 9 -12.27 48.75 -17.67
CA GLY A 9 -12.61 47.37 -18.01
C GLY A 9 -11.39 46.45 -18.08
N GLN A 10 -10.99 45.90 -16.94
CA GLN A 10 -10.39 44.58 -16.75
C GLN A 10 -9.82 44.48 -15.33
N ILE A 11 -10.39 43.60 -14.49
CA ILE A 11 -9.63 42.82 -13.50
C ILE A 11 -10.28 41.43 -13.38
N SER A 12 -9.49 40.47 -13.83
CA SER A 12 -9.51 39.00 -13.69
C SER A 12 -10.75 38.33 -13.10
N GLU A 13 -11.29 37.38 -13.85
CA GLU A 13 -11.88 36.16 -13.28
C GLU A 13 -10.89 35.57 -12.25
N PHE A 14 -11.15 35.82 -10.97
CA PHE A 14 -10.62 34.99 -9.89
C PHE A 14 -11.35 33.66 -9.97
N SER A 15 -10.92 32.81 -10.91
CA SER A 15 -11.37 31.44 -11.01
C SER A 15 -10.84 30.69 -9.79
N VAL A 16 -11.63 30.66 -8.73
CA VAL A 16 -11.45 29.68 -7.65
C VAL A 16 -11.94 28.36 -8.23
N ASN A 17 -11.02 27.57 -8.76
CA ASN A 17 -11.27 26.18 -9.12
C ASN A 17 -11.67 25.39 -7.86
N LEU A 18 -12.96 25.42 -7.54
CA LEU A 18 -13.60 24.74 -6.41
C LEU A 18 -14.16 23.36 -6.83
N THR A 19 -13.65 22.76 -7.90
CA THR A 19 -14.27 21.58 -8.53
C THR A 19 -13.53 20.26 -8.34
N ASP A 20 -12.37 20.24 -7.66
CA ASP A 20 -11.67 18.97 -7.35
C ASP A 20 -12.01 18.38 -5.97
N LYS A 21 -13.02 18.91 -5.26
CA LYS A 21 -13.30 18.55 -3.86
C LYS A 21 -14.28 17.38 -3.65
N LEU A 22 -14.84 16.80 -4.72
CA LEU A 22 -15.88 15.76 -4.62
C LEU A 22 -15.61 14.49 -5.44
N ALA A 23 -14.42 14.32 -6.00
CA ALA A 23 -14.00 12.98 -6.43
C ALA A 23 -13.71 12.17 -5.17
N GLN A 24 -14.53 11.14 -4.88
CA GLN A 24 -14.25 10.19 -3.79
C GLN A 24 -12.81 9.69 -3.94
N LYS A 25 -11.91 10.20 -3.09
CA LYS A 25 -10.49 9.92 -3.18
C LYS A 25 -10.31 8.44 -2.91
N LYS A 26 -10.07 7.65 -3.96
CA LYS A 26 -9.91 6.20 -3.85
C LYS A 26 -8.78 5.90 -2.87
N ARG A 27 -9.04 5.06 -1.87
CA ARG A 27 -8.02 4.65 -0.91
C ARG A 27 -6.93 3.89 -1.66
N LYS A 28 -5.69 4.33 -1.51
CA LYS A 28 -4.53 3.57 -1.98
C LYS A 28 -4.36 2.35 -1.08
N CYS A 29 -4.29 1.15 -1.68
CA CYS A 29 -3.91 -0.05 -0.95
C CYS A 29 -2.39 -0.09 -0.78
N ILE A 30 -1.91 -0.47 0.40
CA ILE A 30 -0.49 -0.71 0.67
C ILE A 30 -0.34 -2.21 0.89
N SER A 31 0.51 -2.85 0.09
CA SER A 31 0.75 -4.29 0.15
C SER A 31 1.44 -4.70 1.45
N LEU A 32 1.41 -5.99 1.77
CA LEU A 32 2.03 -6.52 2.98
C LEU A 32 3.55 -6.36 2.93
N GLU A 33 4.14 -6.62 1.76
CA GLU A 33 5.57 -6.52 1.48
C GLU A 33 6.09 -5.09 1.72
N THR A 34 5.38 -4.08 1.20
CA THR A 34 5.76 -2.67 1.40
C THR A 34 5.72 -2.29 2.88
N LYS A 35 4.73 -2.77 3.64
CA LYS A 35 4.67 -2.50 5.09
C LYS A 35 5.89 -3.08 5.82
N ILE A 36 6.34 -4.26 5.43
CA ILE A 36 7.52 -4.92 6.01
C ILE A 36 8.79 -4.16 5.65
N GLU A 37 8.92 -3.70 4.40
CA GLU A 37 10.07 -2.91 3.96
C GLU A 37 10.18 -1.60 4.77
N ILE A 38 9.06 -0.89 4.96
CA ILE A 38 8.99 0.31 5.82
C ILE A 38 9.46 -0.01 7.24
N ILE A 39 9.02 -1.14 7.81
CA ILE A 39 9.43 -1.58 9.16
C ILE A 39 10.94 -1.82 9.23
N LYS A 40 11.51 -2.53 8.25
CA LYS A 40 12.95 -2.83 8.18
C LYS A 40 13.78 -1.56 8.07
N LYS A 41 13.45 -0.68 7.12
CA LYS A 41 14.15 0.61 6.94
C LYS A 41 14.10 1.48 8.20
N HIS A 42 12.96 1.53 8.90
CA HIS A 42 12.88 2.29 10.13
C HIS A 42 13.67 1.65 11.29
N CYS A 43 13.60 0.33 11.45
CA CYS A 43 14.23 -0.35 12.59
C CYS A 43 15.75 -0.47 12.43
N ASP A 44 16.18 -0.88 11.24
CA ASP A 44 17.56 -1.28 10.94
C ASP A 44 18.39 -0.07 10.51
N GLN A 45 17.83 0.78 9.65
CA GLN A 45 18.53 1.95 9.09
C GLN A 45 18.20 3.25 9.84
N LYS A 46 17.33 3.20 10.87
CA LYS A 46 16.89 4.36 11.66
C LYS A 46 16.36 5.54 10.83
N ILE A 47 15.80 5.24 9.65
CA ILE A 47 15.23 6.26 8.78
C ILE A 47 14.00 6.87 9.45
N THR A 48 13.86 8.19 9.35
CA THR A 48 12.74 8.93 9.94
C THR A 48 11.44 8.71 9.18
N THR A 49 10.31 8.87 9.86
CA THR A 49 8.97 8.73 9.29
C THR A 49 8.71 9.72 8.15
N THR A 50 9.28 10.92 8.22
CA THR A 50 9.19 11.96 7.18
C THR A 50 9.89 11.53 5.88
N THR A 51 11.08 10.93 5.98
CA THR A 51 11.81 10.43 4.80
C THR A 51 11.05 9.27 4.15
N LEU A 52 10.57 8.31 4.95
CA LEU A 52 9.78 7.17 4.46
C LEU A 52 8.47 7.63 3.80
N SER A 53 7.80 8.64 4.36
CA SER A 53 6.58 9.20 3.77
C SER A 53 6.81 9.71 2.35
N LYS A 54 7.94 10.38 2.10
CA LYS A 54 8.31 10.89 0.77
C LYS A 54 8.68 9.76 -0.17
N GLU A 55 9.50 8.82 0.29
CA GLU A 55 9.99 7.69 -0.51
C GLU A 55 8.86 6.80 -1.02
N TYR A 56 7.92 6.43 -0.15
CA TYR A 56 6.80 5.54 -0.48
C TYR A 56 5.54 6.30 -0.95
N GLY A 57 5.56 7.64 -1.00
CA GLY A 57 4.43 8.45 -1.45
C GLY A 57 3.16 8.28 -0.59
N VAL A 58 3.33 8.03 0.71
CA VAL A 58 2.26 7.81 1.69
C VAL A 58 2.32 8.86 2.78
N ASN A 59 1.18 9.14 3.44
CA ASN A 59 1.16 10.11 4.52
C ASN A 59 2.00 9.63 5.72
N THR A 60 2.60 10.58 6.44
CA THR A 60 3.35 10.32 7.67
C THR A 60 2.51 9.59 8.72
N SER A 61 1.23 9.94 8.86
CA SER A 61 0.30 9.22 9.74
C SER A 61 0.12 7.76 9.34
N THR A 62 0.11 7.45 8.04
CA THR A 62 0.08 6.07 7.55
C THR A 62 1.35 5.31 7.93
N ILE A 63 2.52 5.94 7.79
CA ILE A 63 3.79 5.36 8.25
C ILE A 63 3.71 5.05 9.75
N SER A 64 3.27 6.00 10.57
CA SER A 64 3.10 5.78 12.01
C SER A 64 2.19 4.60 12.32
N THR A 65 1.04 4.47 11.65
CA THR A 65 0.12 3.34 11.82
C THR A 65 0.77 2.00 11.47
N VAL A 66 1.57 1.94 10.39
CA VAL A 66 2.33 0.75 10.00
C VAL A 66 3.32 0.36 11.11
N LEU A 67 4.07 1.34 11.63
CA LEU A 67 5.06 1.10 12.68
C LEU A 67 4.41 0.68 14.01
N SER A 68 3.31 1.31 14.41
CA SER A 68 2.54 0.91 15.60
C SER A 68 1.95 -0.49 15.48
N SER A 69 1.64 -0.92 14.25
CA SER A 69 1.08 -2.25 13.97
C SER A 69 2.16 -3.30 13.65
N LYS A 70 3.45 -2.99 13.85
CA LYS A 70 4.60 -3.83 13.46
C LYS A 70 4.44 -5.30 13.85
N ALA A 71 4.13 -5.57 15.13
CA ALA A 71 4.06 -6.94 15.63
C ALA A 71 2.99 -7.77 14.87
N LYS A 72 1.80 -7.20 14.67
CA LYS A 72 0.69 -7.86 13.95
C LYS A 72 1.01 -8.08 12.48
N ILE A 73 1.68 -7.12 11.85
CA ILE A 73 2.09 -7.21 10.44
C ILE A 73 3.11 -8.33 10.24
N LEU A 74 4.10 -8.44 11.14
CA LEU A 74 5.11 -9.50 11.08
C LEU A 74 4.50 -10.88 11.35
N GLU A 75 3.62 -11.01 12.35
CA GLU A 75 2.92 -12.28 12.61
C GLU A 75 2.12 -12.76 11.40
N HIS A 76 1.40 -11.84 10.74
CA HIS A 76 0.63 -12.16 9.55
C HIS A 76 1.52 -12.58 8.38
N TYR A 77 2.69 -11.94 8.22
CA TYR A 77 3.65 -12.29 7.18
C TYR A 77 4.25 -13.69 7.37
N GLU A 78 4.63 -14.04 8.60
CA GLU A 78 5.17 -15.37 8.91
C GLU A 78 4.13 -16.47 8.64
N LYS A 79 2.86 -16.23 9.00
CA LYS A 79 1.76 -17.16 8.70
C LYS A 79 1.54 -17.32 7.19
N TYR A 80 1.49 -16.22 6.46
CA TYR A 80 1.37 -16.22 4.99
C TYR A 80 2.50 -17.01 4.32
N ASN A 81 3.74 -16.82 4.77
CA ASN A 81 4.89 -17.56 4.24
C ASN A 81 4.79 -19.06 4.59
N THR A 82 4.41 -19.39 5.82
CA THR A 82 4.27 -20.79 6.28
C THR A 82 3.20 -21.53 5.48
N GLU A 83 2.04 -20.93 5.25
CA GLU A 83 0.93 -21.53 4.48
C GLU A 83 1.32 -21.76 3.01
N ASN A 84 2.03 -20.82 2.40
CA ASN A 84 2.55 -20.99 1.03
C ASN A 84 3.59 -22.13 0.94
N ILE A 85 4.47 -22.28 1.95
CA ILE A 85 5.42 -23.41 2.01
C ILE A 85 4.68 -24.75 2.15
N VAL A 86 3.57 -24.81 2.88
CA VAL A 86 2.75 -26.03 3.02
C VAL A 86 2.04 -26.38 1.70
N LEU A 87 1.51 -25.39 0.99
CA LEU A 87 0.89 -25.58 -0.33
C LEU A 87 1.87 -26.10 -1.39
N GLU A 88 3.12 -25.64 -1.39
CA GLU A 88 4.15 -26.14 -2.32
C GLU A 88 4.60 -27.57 -1.97
N LYS A 89 4.67 -27.95 -0.68
CA LYS A 89 4.92 -29.33 -0.26
C LYS A 89 3.81 -30.31 -0.62
N CYS A 90 2.60 -29.81 -0.87
CA CYS A 90 1.47 -30.61 -1.35
C CYS A 90 1.47 -30.80 -2.88
N LYS A 91 2.20 -30.00 -3.66
CA LYS A 91 2.30 -30.15 -5.13
C LYS A 91 3.32 -31.19 -5.59
N THR A 92 4.30 -31.54 -4.75
CA THR A 92 5.32 -32.56 -5.06
C THR A 92 4.95 -33.99 -4.63
N LYS A 93 3.70 -34.23 -4.20
CA LYS A 93 3.14 -35.57 -3.98
C LYS A 93 2.17 -36.01 -5.07
N GLN A 94 2.39 -35.61 -6.32
CA GLN A 94 1.97 -36.44 -7.46
C GLN A 94 3.12 -37.38 -7.85
N SER A 95 3.54 -38.23 -6.91
CA SER A 95 4.34 -39.41 -7.25
C SER A 95 3.39 -40.46 -7.84
N SER A 96 3.53 -40.65 -9.16
CA SER A 96 3.03 -41.71 -10.04
C SER A 96 1.89 -42.61 -9.51
N ILE A 97 0.70 -42.43 -10.08
CA ILE A 97 -0.22 -43.56 -10.27
C ILE A 97 0.47 -44.53 -11.25
N THR A 98 1.10 -45.53 -10.66
CA THR A 98 1.32 -46.88 -11.20
C THR A 98 2.23 -47.07 -12.42
N ASP A 99 3.49 -47.40 -12.12
CA ASP A 99 4.29 -48.41 -12.84
C ASP A 99 3.71 -49.85 -12.70
N PHE A 100 2.38 -50.03 -12.74
CA PHE A 100 1.71 -51.35 -12.55
C PHE A 100 1.04 -51.92 -13.82
N VAL A 101 1.49 -51.56 -15.02
CA VAL A 101 0.99 -52.21 -16.27
C VAL A 101 2.12 -52.54 -17.27
N LYS A 102 3.21 -53.15 -16.79
CA LYS A 102 4.18 -53.87 -17.66
C LYS A 102 4.64 -55.18 -17.02
N LYS A 103 3.69 -56.07 -16.70
CA LYS A 103 3.95 -57.51 -16.63
C LYS A 103 2.65 -58.31 -16.76
N ALA A 104 2.18 -58.46 -18.00
CA ALA A 104 1.35 -59.57 -18.46
C ALA A 104 1.50 -59.66 -19.98
#